data_AF-A0A7L3NPI4-F1
#
_entry.id   AF-A0A7L3NPI4-F1
#
_cell.length_a   1.000
_cell.length_b   1.000
_cell.length_c   1.000
_cell.angle_alpha   90.00
_cell.angle_beta   90.00
_cell.angle_gamma   90.00
#
_symmetry.space_group_name_H-M   'P 1'
#
loop_
_entity.id
_entity.type
_entity.pdbx_description
1 polymer ?
#
loop_
_entity_poly.entity_id
_entity_poly.type
_entity_poly.pdbx_seq_one_letter_code
_entity_poly.pdbx_strand_id
1 'polypeptide(L)'
;DPLPPPLPKKHLQRAESLPEQPRPQHCWGHPVPRASSILSNIPPGHEEGAPSSIPPGDRPPWGPKKPLTKSQSLGEPVARSSPQKSPRPNPAELTFGIADRDLGSLLESPTGGCGVVLGCQVGALSRLSARIQEELLGPEEHQRLLEIELRGKNWAALRVLEPEPCCESGDAWYFRVGFALEQTQLVFAAKVPKPGCSSLGVQSSPGAHCSIQRLIGRFSDHLPRELVLPAGPGEQSWSPSREEPACPTTYPVVQVLISPEIPYQTLAGFVKGSHSLHRISPGHYERLACLLLLQLCMGLEHLQLQNMGHGDLCPENLLLVQCPCPPQSQQGKEPRLGLFLPRLLISSFFKVKDKQRPCSTSQEPDWTKGPAAPPSPELPEIPSLSIYSTGLKRLAMLLLHKDPSKRVSIEQARSILQVLLWGPRQELFARSRKTLKLLQSWVEVKRALLLLKFAENSVGVGASPGLEEWLCCQYFQEVTEHTLYQVTQALY
;
A
#
# COMPACT_ATOMS: atom_id res chain seq x y z
N ASP A 1 0.11 -71.82 1.20
CA ASP A 1 -0.67 -70.57 1.25
C ASP A 1 -0.69 -69.89 -0.12
N PRO A 2 -1.85 -69.41 -0.60
CA PRO A 2 -1.96 -68.75 -1.90
C PRO A 2 -1.56 -67.26 -1.84
N LEU A 3 -1.05 -66.71 -2.95
CA LEU A 3 -0.74 -65.29 -3.08
C LEU A 3 -2.03 -64.41 -3.14
N PRO A 4 -1.96 -63.14 -2.70
CA PRO A 4 -3.09 -62.22 -2.79
C PRO A 4 -3.42 -61.84 -4.26
N PRO A 5 -4.69 -61.53 -4.57
CA PRO A 5 -5.13 -61.19 -5.92
C PRO A 5 -4.67 -59.79 -6.38
N PRO A 6 -4.54 -59.55 -7.71
CA PRO A 6 -4.10 -58.27 -8.26
C PRO A 6 -5.15 -57.16 -8.12
N LEU A 7 -4.67 -55.92 -7.97
CA LEU A 7 -5.51 -54.72 -7.81
C LEU A 7 -6.30 -54.36 -9.09
N PRO A 8 -7.52 -53.81 -8.96
CA PRO A 8 -8.35 -53.44 -10.11
C PRO A 8 -7.81 -52.22 -10.86
N LYS A 9 -7.73 -52.33 -12.19
CA LYS A 9 -7.34 -51.23 -13.08
C LYS A 9 -8.45 -50.18 -13.14
N LYS A 10 -8.20 -48.97 -12.64
CA LYS A 10 -9.11 -47.82 -12.82
C LYS A 10 -9.00 -47.31 -14.26
N HIS A 11 -10.01 -47.55 -15.08
CA HIS A 11 -10.22 -46.75 -16.29
C HIS A 11 -10.75 -45.37 -15.89
N LEU A 12 -9.99 -44.31 -16.20
CA LEU A 12 -10.49 -42.94 -16.15
C LEU A 12 -11.30 -42.67 -17.41
N GLN A 13 -12.63 -42.82 -17.34
CA GLN A 13 -13.49 -42.26 -18.37
C GLN A 13 -13.47 -40.73 -18.26
N ARG A 14 -13.32 -40.07 -19.41
CA ARG A 14 -13.35 -38.62 -19.54
C ARG A 14 -14.77 -38.14 -19.25
N ALA A 15 -14.93 -37.15 -18.36
CA ALA A 15 -16.23 -36.54 -18.14
C ALA A 15 -16.68 -35.80 -19.41
N GLU A 16 -17.75 -36.25 -20.03
CA GLU A 16 -18.43 -35.53 -21.12
C GLU A 16 -19.37 -34.49 -20.51
N SER A 17 -19.35 -33.27 -21.06
CA SER A 17 -20.19 -32.16 -20.60
C SER A 17 -21.63 -32.33 -21.07
N LEU A 18 -22.60 -32.17 -20.15
CA LEU A 18 -24.03 -32.15 -20.46
C LEU A 18 -24.39 -31.04 -21.48
N PRO A 19 -25.34 -31.29 -22.39
CA PRO A 19 -25.80 -30.30 -23.36
C PRO A 19 -26.73 -29.25 -22.72
N GLU A 20 -26.71 -28.04 -23.28
CA GLU A 20 -27.64 -26.96 -22.91
C GLU A 20 -29.08 -27.23 -23.37
N GLN A 21 -30.06 -26.68 -22.65
CA GLN A 21 -31.45 -26.54 -23.12
C GLN A 21 -32.00 -25.13 -22.86
N PRO A 22 -33.03 -24.68 -23.63
CA PRO A 22 -33.16 -23.28 -24.02
C PRO A 22 -33.94 -22.38 -23.03
N ARG A 23 -33.70 -21.07 -23.13
CA ARG A 23 -34.47 -20.03 -22.44
C ARG A 23 -35.72 -19.63 -23.26
N PRO A 24 -36.90 -19.41 -22.63
CA PRO A 24 -38.08 -18.85 -23.29
C PRO A 24 -37.97 -17.32 -23.49
N GLN A 25 -38.93 -16.73 -24.21
CA GLN A 25 -38.87 -15.38 -24.80
C GLN A 25 -39.51 -14.26 -23.96
N HIS A 26 -39.02 -13.03 -24.20
CA HIS A 26 -39.55 -11.68 -23.99
C HIS A 26 -40.88 -11.42 -23.26
N CYS A 27 -40.89 -10.36 -22.42
CA CYS A 27 -41.79 -9.21 -22.67
C CYS A 27 -41.24 -7.87 -22.10
N TRP A 28 -41.94 -6.76 -22.39
CA TRP A 28 -41.43 -5.38 -22.43
C TRP A 28 -41.39 -4.57 -21.11
N GLY A 29 -40.56 -3.50 -21.07
CA GLY A 29 -40.60 -2.43 -20.06
C GLY A 29 -39.61 -1.27 -20.31
N HIS A 30 -40.11 -0.12 -20.80
CA HIS A 30 -39.39 1.16 -20.99
C HIS A 30 -39.61 2.11 -19.77
N PRO A 31 -38.98 3.32 -19.63
CA PRO A 31 -38.33 4.17 -20.65
C PRO A 31 -36.99 4.85 -20.27
N VAL A 32 -36.48 5.72 -21.16
CA VAL A 32 -35.36 6.67 -20.94
C VAL A 32 -35.78 8.06 -21.45
N PRO A 33 -35.51 9.14 -20.70
CA PRO A 33 -34.78 10.30 -21.27
C PRO A 33 -33.81 10.91 -20.21
N ARG A 34 -32.88 11.84 -20.48
CA ARG A 34 -32.39 12.51 -21.70
C ARG A 34 -30.95 12.98 -21.40
N ALA A 35 -30.07 13.07 -22.39
CA ALA A 35 -28.79 13.80 -22.27
C ALA A 35 -28.75 14.93 -23.31
N SER A 36 -28.30 16.11 -22.90
CA SER A 36 -28.37 17.34 -23.72
C SER A 36 -27.03 17.65 -24.38
N SER A 37 -27.04 17.85 -25.70
CA SER A 37 -25.88 18.25 -26.49
C SER A 37 -25.54 19.73 -26.34
N ILE A 38 -24.26 20.07 -26.42
CA ILE A 38 -23.80 21.37 -26.93
C ILE A 38 -22.72 21.10 -27.99
N LEU A 39 -22.82 21.77 -29.14
CA LEU A 39 -21.89 21.73 -30.26
C LEU A 39 -21.37 23.14 -30.54
N SER A 40 -20.15 23.23 -31.07
CA SER A 40 -19.59 24.45 -31.68
C SER A 40 -18.91 24.08 -33.00
N ASN A 41 -19.32 24.74 -34.09
CA ASN A 41 -18.84 24.48 -35.46
C ASN A 41 -17.75 25.48 -35.88
N ILE A 42 -16.93 25.13 -36.88
CA ILE A 42 -16.39 26.04 -37.92
C ILE A 42 -15.79 25.20 -39.10
N PRO A 43 -15.73 25.72 -40.35
CA PRO A 43 -15.88 24.88 -41.57
C PRO A 43 -14.57 24.58 -42.36
N PRO A 44 -14.63 23.71 -43.40
CA PRO A 44 -13.48 23.36 -44.25
C PRO A 44 -13.21 24.32 -45.43
N GLY A 45 -11.98 24.28 -45.96
CA GLY A 45 -11.55 24.91 -47.21
C GLY A 45 -11.56 23.96 -48.43
N HIS A 46 -11.21 24.45 -49.61
CA HIS A 46 -11.61 23.89 -50.92
C HIS A 46 -10.44 23.76 -51.94
N GLU A 47 -10.75 23.31 -53.16
CA GLU A 47 -9.94 23.42 -54.42
C GLU A 47 -8.71 22.48 -54.62
N GLU A 48 -8.30 22.07 -55.83
CA GLU A 48 -8.99 21.80 -57.12
C GLU A 48 -8.05 21.00 -58.08
N GLY A 49 -8.50 20.56 -59.27
CA GLY A 49 -7.64 20.38 -60.46
C GLY A 49 -7.37 18.97 -61.03
N ALA A 50 -7.70 18.78 -62.32
CA ALA A 50 -7.25 17.73 -63.28
C ALA A 50 -6.98 18.43 -64.66
N PRO A 51 -6.57 17.82 -65.82
CA PRO A 51 -6.83 16.45 -66.32
C PRO A 51 -5.74 15.78 -67.23
N SER A 52 -6.10 14.63 -67.86
CA SER A 52 -5.63 13.94 -69.12
C SER A 52 -4.28 14.29 -69.82
N SER A 53 -3.53 13.34 -70.41
CA SER A 53 -3.90 12.57 -71.65
C SER A 53 -3.02 11.30 -71.94
N ILE A 54 -3.27 10.60 -73.07
CA ILE A 54 -2.76 9.26 -73.52
C ILE A 54 -2.57 9.28 -75.07
N PRO A 55 -2.20 8.23 -75.88
CA PRO A 55 -1.52 6.91 -75.72
C PRO A 55 -0.23 6.84 -76.64
N PRO A 56 0.20 5.79 -77.42
CA PRO A 56 -0.03 4.31 -77.51
C PRO A 56 1.26 3.43 -77.70
N GLY A 57 1.11 2.14 -78.07
CA GLY A 57 2.12 1.23 -78.70
C GLY A 57 2.93 0.33 -77.74
N ASP A 58 3.12 -1.00 -77.93
CA ASP A 58 2.64 -1.98 -78.93
C ASP A 58 2.41 -3.39 -78.31
N ARG A 59 1.77 -4.33 -79.04
CA ARG A 59 1.33 -5.67 -78.54
C ARG A 59 0.97 -6.67 -79.68
N PRO A 60 0.34 -7.83 -79.39
CA PRO A 60 0.89 -9.12 -78.93
C PRO A 60 1.51 -9.91 -80.13
N PRO A 61 1.06 -11.08 -80.68
CA PRO A 61 0.16 -12.18 -80.23
C PRO A 61 0.83 -13.09 -79.15
N TRP A 62 0.53 -14.37 -78.86
CA TRP A 62 -0.29 -15.45 -79.46
C TRP A 62 -1.24 -16.12 -78.41
N GLY A 63 -1.85 -17.25 -78.76
CA GLY A 63 -2.65 -18.17 -77.90
C GLY A 63 -2.92 -19.47 -78.68
N PRO A 64 -4.10 -20.13 -78.62
CA PRO A 64 -5.28 -19.87 -77.75
C PRO A 64 -6.16 -21.12 -77.34
N LYS A 65 -7.31 -20.87 -76.69
CA LYS A 65 -8.53 -21.75 -76.47
C LYS A 65 -8.44 -22.82 -75.35
N LYS A 66 -9.37 -23.02 -74.37
CA LYS A 66 -10.86 -22.92 -74.18
C LYS A 66 -11.63 -24.25 -74.43
N PRO A 67 -12.82 -24.51 -73.81
CA PRO A 67 -13.36 -24.18 -72.47
C PRO A 67 -14.22 -25.35 -71.84
N LEU A 68 -15.00 -25.09 -70.76
CA LEU A 68 -16.35 -25.67 -70.36
C LEU A 68 -16.52 -25.80 -68.82
N THR A 69 -17.22 -24.88 -68.13
CA THR A 69 -18.65 -24.91 -67.69
C THR A 69 -19.07 -25.88 -66.55
N LYS A 70 -19.22 -25.36 -65.33
CA LYS A 70 -20.52 -24.98 -64.72
C LYS A 70 -20.34 -24.52 -63.26
N SER A 71 -20.90 -23.37 -62.92
CA SER A 71 -21.05 -22.88 -61.54
C SER A 71 -22.54 -22.62 -61.29
N GLN A 72 -23.05 -23.06 -60.15
CA GLN A 72 -24.29 -22.51 -59.58
C GLN A 72 -23.98 -22.02 -58.17
N SER A 73 -24.47 -20.82 -57.86
CA SER A 73 -24.35 -20.16 -56.56
C SER A 73 -25.71 -20.12 -55.89
N LEU A 74 -25.76 -20.30 -54.58
CA LEU A 74 -26.84 -19.86 -53.70
C LEU A 74 -26.29 -19.72 -52.29
N GLY A 75 -26.38 -18.51 -51.71
CA GLY A 75 -25.76 -18.14 -50.44
C GLY A 75 -25.01 -16.81 -50.55
N GLU A 76 -25.64 -15.73 -50.11
CA GLU A 76 -25.13 -14.37 -50.32
C GLU A 76 -23.93 -14.00 -49.44
N PRO A 77 -23.06 -13.09 -49.89
CA PRO A 77 -22.02 -12.53 -49.03
C PRO A 77 -22.66 -11.59 -48.02
N VAL A 78 -22.78 -12.02 -46.76
CA VAL A 78 -22.91 -11.08 -45.64
C VAL A 78 -21.74 -10.11 -45.73
N ALA A 79 -22.04 -8.84 -45.98
CA ALA A 79 -21.03 -7.82 -46.17
C ALA A 79 -20.08 -7.82 -44.96
N ARG A 80 -18.78 -7.86 -45.21
CA ARG A 80 -17.78 -7.64 -44.16
C ARG A 80 -17.92 -6.19 -43.69
N SER A 81 -18.74 -5.98 -42.66
CA SER A 81 -18.56 -4.86 -41.76
C SER A 81 -17.08 -4.83 -41.37
N SER A 82 -16.44 -3.67 -41.57
CA SER A 82 -15.07 -3.46 -41.10
C SER A 82 -15.00 -3.91 -39.65
N PRO A 83 -14.03 -4.75 -39.24
CA PRO A 83 -13.98 -5.28 -37.89
C PRO A 83 -13.92 -4.11 -36.93
N GLN A 84 -15.06 -3.83 -36.27
CA GLN A 84 -15.23 -2.72 -35.35
C GLN A 84 -14.29 -3.02 -34.19
N LYS A 85 -13.12 -2.37 -34.23
CA LYS A 85 -11.91 -2.79 -33.52
C LYS A 85 -12.22 -2.99 -32.05
N SER A 86 -12.39 -4.25 -31.64
CA SER A 86 -12.75 -4.59 -30.27
C SER A 86 -11.72 -3.95 -29.34
N PRO A 87 -12.16 -3.33 -28.22
CA PRO A 87 -11.22 -2.76 -27.27
C PRO A 87 -10.29 -3.89 -26.82
N ARG A 88 -8.99 -3.74 -27.09
CA ARG A 88 -8.01 -4.78 -26.74
C ARG A 88 -8.08 -5.00 -25.23
N PRO A 89 -8.23 -6.26 -24.76
CA PRO A 89 -8.33 -6.53 -23.34
C PRO A 89 -7.08 -6.03 -22.62
N ASN A 90 -7.28 -5.37 -21.47
CA ASN A 90 -6.21 -4.77 -20.69
C ASN A 90 -5.26 -5.86 -20.18
N PRO A 91 -3.94 -5.80 -20.45
CA PRO A 91 -2.97 -6.77 -19.95
C PRO A 91 -3.01 -7.01 -18.43
N ALA A 92 -3.40 -5.99 -17.64
CA ALA A 92 -3.54 -6.12 -16.20
C ALA A 92 -4.77 -6.95 -15.76
N GLU A 93 -5.83 -6.98 -16.57
CA GLU A 93 -7.08 -7.73 -16.32
C GLU A 93 -7.00 -9.20 -16.77
N LEU A 94 -5.89 -9.60 -17.40
CA LEU A 94 -5.74 -10.97 -17.91
C LEU A 94 -5.71 -12.00 -16.77
N THR A 95 -6.47 -13.07 -16.97
CA THR A 95 -6.59 -14.24 -16.08
C THR A 95 -6.54 -15.53 -16.89
N PHE A 96 -6.32 -16.65 -16.22
CA PHE A 96 -6.18 -17.97 -16.86
C PHE A 96 -7.46 -18.46 -17.58
N GLY A 97 -8.63 -17.89 -17.27
CA GLY A 97 -9.91 -18.25 -17.88
C GLY A 97 -10.27 -17.51 -19.18
N ILE A 98 -9.34 -16.77 -19.78
CA ILE A 98 -9.58 -16.00 -21.01
C ILE A 98 -9.48 -16.92 -22.24
N ALA A 99 -10.37 -16.69 -23.22
CA ALA A 99 -10.41 -17.48 -24.44
C ALA A 99 -9.24 -17.16 -25.38
N ASP A 100 -8.68 -18.19 -26.02
CA ASP A 100 -7.53 -18.10 -26.94
C ASP A 100 -7.74 -17.07 -28.08
N ARG A 101 -9.00 -16.84 -28.50
CA ARG A 101 -9.36 -15.87 -29.53
C ARG A 101 -8.96 -14.43 -29.17
N ASP A 102 -9.03 -14.09 -27.88
CA ASP A 102 -8.76 -12.74 -27.38
C ASP A 102 -7.25 -12.57 -27.13
N LEU A 103 -6.61 -13.65 -26.64
CA LEU A 103 -5.17 -13.75 -26.45
C LEU A 103 -4.40 -13.63 -27.78
N GLY A 104 -4.87 -14.25 -28.86
CA GLY A 104 -4.25 -14.16 -30.19
C GLY A 104 -4.03 -12.71 -30.64
N SER A 105 -5.04 -11.85 -30.45
CA SER A 105 -5.01 -10.43 -30.83
C SER A 105 -3.94 -9.58 -30.10
N LEU A 106 -3.39 -10.10 -29.00
CA LEU A 106 -2.31 -9.51 -28.21
C LEU A 106 -0.93 -10.08 -28.62
N LEU A 107 -0.88 -11.39 -28.91
CA LEU A 107 0.35 -12.09 -29.31
C LEU A 107 0.82 -11.70 -30.71
N GLU A 108 -0.09 -11.36 -31.63
CA GLU A 108 0.20 -10.94 -33.02
C GLU A 108 0.92 -9.58 -33.17
N SER A 109 1.26 -8.89 -32.08
CA SER A 109 1.91 -7.57 -32.15
C SER A 109 3.44 -7.66 -32.34
N PRO A 110 4.12 -6.66 -32.96
CA PRO A 110 5.59 -6.69 -33.15
C PRO A 110 6.42 -6.65 -31.85
N THR A 111 5.79 -6.28 -30.73
CA THR A 111 6.32 -6.35 -29.36
C THR A 111 5.61 -7.42 -28.52
N GLY A 112 4.95 -8.36 -29.21
CA GLY A 112 3.99 -9.33 -28.68
C GLY A 112 4.59 -10.38 -27.74
N GLY A 113 3.72 -10.98 -26.94
CA GLY A 113 4.11 -11.85 -25.83
C GLY A 113 4.73 -11.07 -24.68
N CYS A 114 5.93 -10.50 -24.86
CA CYS A 114 6.70 -9.89 -23.78
C CYS A 114 5.94 -8.77 -23.07
N GLY A 115 5.49 -7.72 -23.78
CA GLY A 115 4.74 -6.61 -23.16
C GLY A 115 3.43 -7.04 -22.49
N VAL A 116 2.81 -8.12 -22.97
CA VAL A 116 1.60 -8.71 -22.37
C VAL A 116 1.95 -9.37 -21.04
N VAL A 117 3.01 -10.20 -21.01
CA VAL A 117 3.51 -10.85 -19.78
C VAL A 117 3.89 -9.82 -18.72
N LEU A 118 4.50 -8.70 -19.09
CA LEU A 118 4.83 -7.62 -18.15
C LEU A 118 3.58 -6.97 -17.55
N GLY A 119 2.55 -6.73 -18.36
CA GLY A 119 1.24 -6.27 -17.89
C GLY A 119 0.57 -7.27 -16.94
N CYS A 120 0.62 -8.57 -17.27
CA CYS A 120 0.14 -9.64 -16.39
C CYS A 120 0.90 -9.67 -15.05
N GLN A 121 2.22 -9.49 -15.06
CA GLN A 121 3.03 -9.46 -13.83
C GLN A 121 2.63 -8.30 -12.92
N VAL A 122 2.48 -7.09 -13.45
CA VAL A 122 2.05 -5.93 -12.65
C VAL A 122 0.62 -6.14 -12.15
N GLY A 123 -0.32 -6.57 -13.00
CA GLY A 123 -1.70 -6.85 -12.59
C GLY A 123 -1.82 -7.95 -11.53
N ALA A 124 -0.98 -8.99 -11.60
CA ALA A 124 -0.91 -10.04 -10.58
C ALA A 124 -0.33 -9.51 -9.25
N LEU A 125 0.71 -8.68 -9.29
CA LEU A 125 1.25 -8.02 -8.08
C LEU A 125 0.21 -7.09 -7.44
N SER A 126 -0.55 -6.31 -8.22
CA SER A 126 -1.64 -5.48 -7.70
C SER A 126 -2.72 -6.30 -7.00
N ARG A 127 -3.16 -7.42 -7.61
CA ARG A 127 -4.15 -8.33 -7.00
C ARG A 127 -3.64 -8.98 -5.71
N LEU A 128 -2.37 -9.43 -5.70
CA LEU A 128 -1.74 -9.94 -4.48
C LEU A 128 -1.63 -8.85 -3.42
N SER A 129 -1.17 -7.64 -3.76
CA SER A 129 -1.03 -6.53 -2.83
C SER A 129 -2.36 -6.13 -2.18
N ALA A 130 -3.45 -6.10 -2.95
CA ALA A 130 -4.80 -5.85 -2.44
C ALA A 130 -5.26 -6.93 -1.46
N ARG A 131 -5.05 -8.21 -1.79
CA ARG A 131 -5.39 -9.32 -0.89
C ARG A 131 -4.55 -9.31 0.39
N ILE A 132 -3.24 -9.07 0.32
CA ILE A 132 -2.40 -8.98 1.52
C ILE A 132 -2.84 -7.79 2.39
N GLN A 133 -3.27 -6.68 1.78
CA GLN A 133 -3.81 -5.53 2.51
C GLN A 133 -5.12 -5.85 3.23
N GLU A 134 -6.02 -6.63 2.61
CA GLU A 134 -7.23 -7.14 3.26
C GLU A 134 -6.91 -8.08 4.42
N GLU A 135 -5.94 -9.00 4.26
CA GLU A 135 -5.46 -9.87 5.35
C GLU A 135 -4.76 -9.09 6.48
N LEU A 136 -4.18 -7.90 6.21
CA LEU A 136 -3.45 -7.05 7.19
C LEU A 136 -4.30 -6.01 7.93
N LEU A 137 -5.46 -5.62 7.39
CA LEU A 137 -6.39 -4.65 8.02
C LEU A 137 -7.75 -5.26 8.37
N GLY A 138 -8.08 -6.45 7.85
CA GLY A 138 -9.42 -7.02 7.84
C GLY A 138 -10.33 -6.35 6.79
N PRO A 139 -11.46 -6.99 6.40
CA PRO A 139 -12.37 -6.45 5.40
C PRO A 139 -12.96 -5.09 5.78
N GLU A 140 -13.07 -4.17 4.82
CA GLU A 140 -13.67 -2.85 5.07
C GLU A 140 -15.13 -2.93 5.54
N GLU A 141 -15.90 -3.91 5.06
CA GLU A 141 -17.29 -4.10 5.49
C GLU A 141 -17.38 -4.40 6.99
N HIS A 142 -16.49 -5.25 7.50
CA HIS A 142 -16.40 -5.54 8.93
C HIS A 142 -16.04 -4.28 9.73
N GLN A 143 -15.06 -3.49 9.27
CA GLN A 143 -14.69 -2.22 9.92
C GLN A 143 -15.88 -1.23 9.97
N ARG A 144 -16.64 -1.10 8.88
CA ARG A 144 -17.83 -0.23 8.81
C ARG A 144 -18.96 -0.70 9.73
N LEU A 145 -19.13 -2.01 9.92
CA LEU A 145 -20.06 -2.56 10.92
C LEU A 145 -19.65 -2.16 12.35
N LEU A 146 -18.35 -2.23 12.68
CA LEU A 146 -17.85 -1.76 13.98
C LEU A 146 -18.05 -0.25 14.19
N GLU A 147 -17.91 0.58 13.14
CA GLU A 147 -18.20 2.03 13.15
C GLU A 147 -19.69 2.37 13.30
N ILE A 148 -20.59 1.41 13.06
CA ILE A 148 -22.02 1.52 13.33
C ILE A 148 -22.31 1.05 14.75
N GLU A 149 -21.80 -0.10 15.16
CA GLU A 149 -22.05 -0.67 16.49
C GLU A 149 -21.42 0.13 17.63
N LEU A 150 -20.26 0.78 17.44
CA LEU A 150 -19.67 1.67 18.45
C LEU A 150 -20.32 3.06 18.51
N ARG A 151 -21.29 3.36 17.64
CA ARG A 151 -21.88 4.70 17.52
C ARG A 151 -22.80 5.01 18.69
N GLY A 152 -22.47 6.05 19.45
CA GLY A 152 -23.22 6.45 20.65
C GLY A 152 -23.02 5.53 21.85
N LYS A 153 -22.09 4.56 21.77
CA LYS A 153 -21.61 3.81 22.94
C LYS A 153 -20.66 4.68 23.77
N ASN A 154 -20.52 4.36 25.05
CA ASN A 154 -19.64 5.03 26.01
C ASN A 154 -18.90 4.00 26.89
N TRP A 155 -18.27 4.39 27.99
CA TRP A 155 -17.55 3.44 28.86
C TRP A 155 -18.43 2.32 29.40
N ALA A 156 -19.72 2.54 29.66
CA ALA A 156 -20.62 1.51 30.17
C ALA A 156 -20.89 0.36 29.17
N ALA A 157 -20.54 0.53 27.89
CA ALA A 157 -20.60 -0.51 26.86
C ALA A 157 -19.24 -1.19 26.60
N LEU A 158 -18.18 -0.79 27.32
CA LEU A 158 -16.82 -1.28 27.17
C LEU A 158 -16.34 -1.92 28.47
N ARG A 159 -15.70 -3.08 28.38
CA ARG A 159 -15.07 -3.73 29.53
C ARG A 159 -13.59 -3.38 29.55
N VAL A 160 -13.10 -2.76 30.62
CA VAL A 160 -11.66 -2.62 30.86
C VAL A 160 -11.05 -4.03 30.99
N LEU A 161 -9.96 -4.31 30.28
CA LEU A 161 -9.25 -5.60 30.35
C LEU A 161 -7.97 -5.51 31.19
N GLU A 162 -7.28 -4.38 31.10
CA GLU A 162 -6.06 -4.04 31.84
C GLU A 162 -6.24 -2.63 32.42
N PRO A 163 -6.01 -2.41 33.73
CA PRO A 163 -6.21 -1.10 34.37
C PRO A 163 -5.08 -0.11 34.05
N GLU A 164 -3.90 -0.61 33.74
CA GLU A 164 -2.74 0.16 33.30
C GLU A 164 -2.76 0.35 31.76
N PRO A 165 -2.16 1.43 31.22
CA PRO A 165 -2.11 1.63 29.78
C PRO A 165 -1.12 0.69 29.11
N CYS A 166 -1.54 0.00 28.04
CA CYS A 166 -0.68 -0.88 27.26
C CYS A 166 0.33 -0.13 26.37
N CYS A 167 0.11 1.17 26.15
CA CYS A 167 1.07 2.07 25.50
C CYS A 167 0.82 3.52 25.92
N GLU A 168 1.89 4.31 26.00
CA GLU A 168 1.85 5.75 26.23
C GLU A 168 2.56 6.47 25.06
N SER A 169 1.82 7.35 24.36
CA SER A 169 2.36 8.23 23.31
C SER A 169 2.65 9.62 23.86
N GLY A 170 3.20 10.51 23.02
CA GLY A 170 3.30 11.93 23.33
C GLY A 170 1.93 12.57 23.59
N ASP A 171 0.90 12.16 22.83
CA ASP A 171 -0.43 12.79 22.84
C ASP A 171 -1.51 12.09 23.69
N ALA A 172 -1.31 10.82 24.09
CA ALA A 172 -2.35 10.02 24.72
C ALA A 172 -1.82 8.84 25.57
N TRP A 173 -2.72 8.24 26.33
CA TRP A 173 -2.60 6.89 26.89
C TRP A 173 -3.52 5.92 26.14
N TYR A 174 -3.11 4.67 25.97
CA TYR A 174 -3.88 3.63 25.30
C TYR A 174 -4.21 2.50 26.27
N PHE A 175 -5.50 2.20 26.44
CA PHE A 175 -6.00 1.13 27.31
C PHE A 175 -6.67 0.02 26.50
N ARG A 176 -6.51 -1.24 26.92
CA ARG A 176 -7.15 -2.39 26.24
C ARG A 176 -8.58 -2.56 26.75
N VAL A 177 -9.53 -2.49 25.83
CA VAL A 177 -10.97 -2.61 26.11
C VAL A 177 -11.60 -3.74 25.33
N GLY A 178 -12.45 -4.51 26.00
CA GLY A 178 -13.32 -5.51 25.39
C GLY A 178 -14.64 -4.90 24.97
N PHE A 179 -15.13 -5.27 23.78
CA PHE A 179 -16.49 -4.96 23.30
C PHE A 179 -17.21 -6.26 22.94
N ALA A 180 -18.41 -6.44 23.48
CA ALA A 180 -19.24 -7.60 23.19
C ALA A 180 -20.07 -7.34 21.92
N LEU A 181 -19.79 -8.08 20.84
CA LEU A 181 -20.58 -8.04 19.61
C LEU A 181 -21.10 -9.44 19.28
N GLU A 182 -22.42 -9.58 19.26
CA GLU A 182 -23.12 -10.86 19.12
C GLU A 182 -22.65 -11.91 20.14
N GLN A 183 -21.88 -12.92 19.68
CA GLN A 183 -21.28 -13.99 20.50
C GLN A 183 -19.76 -13.83 20.63
N THR A 184 -19.19 -12.75 20.09
CA THR A 184 -17.74 -12.50 20.05
C THR A 184 -17.32 -11.46 21.10
N GLN A 185 -16.12 -11.63 21.66
CA GLN A 185 -15.46 -10.61 22.48
C GLN A 185 -14.35 -10.00 21.64
N LEU A 186 -14.59 -8.80 21.11
CA LEU A 186 -13.61 -8.04 20.34
C LEU A 186 -12.73 -7.24 21.30
N VAL A 187 -11.47 -7.01 20.94
CA VAL A 187 -10.54 -6.22 21.75
C VAL A 187 -10.03 -5.04 20.95
N PHE A 188 -10.17 -3.84 21.52
CA PHE A 188 -9.80 -2.56 20.91
C PHE A 188 -8.86 -1.78 21.85
N ALA A 189 -8.27 -0.70 21.33
CA ALA A 189 -7.54 0.28 22.12
C ALA A 189 -8.39 1.55 22.31
N ALA A 190 -8.66 1.90 23.57
CA ALA A 190 -9.21 3.20 23.93
C ALA A 190 -8.07 4.22 24.08
N LYS A 191 -7.97 5.14 23.13
CA LYS A 191 -7.07 6.30 23.17
C LYS A 191 -7.70 7.38 24.05
N VAL A 192 -7.04 7.67 25.17
CA VAL A 192 -7.39 8.75 26.11
C VAL A 192 -6.36 9.88 25.95
N PRO A 193 -6.72 11.00 25.33
CA PRO A 193 -5.78 12.12 25.11
C PRO A 193 -5.31 12.74 26.42
N LYS A 194 -4.05 13.17 26.43
CA LYS A 194 -3.43 13.86 27.58
C LYS A 194 -3.97 15.30 27.71
N PRO A 195 -3.97 15.89 28.92
CA PRO A 195 -4.35 17.30 29.11
C PRO A 195 -3.58 18.23 28.17
N GLY A 196 -4.30 19.11 27.46
CA GLY A 196 -3.75 19.99 26.42
C GLY A 196 -3.67 19.37 25.01
N CYS A 197 -3.54 18.05 24.89
CA CYS A 197 -3.40 17.34 23.61
C CYS A 197 -4.75 17.14 22.90
N SER A 198 -5.37 18.23 22.43
CA SER A 198 -6.66 18.19 21.73
C SER A 198 -6.54 17.80 20.25
N SER A 199 -6.83 16.53 19.92
CA SER A 199 -6.91 16.03 18.53
C SER A 199 -8.15 16.51 17.75
N LEU A 200 -8.57 17.76 17.96
CA LEU A 200 -9.89 18.31 17.63
C LEU A 200 -10.19 18.44 16.12
N GLY A 201 -9.18 18.26 15.26
CA GLY A 201 -9.29 18.48 13.80
C GLY A 201 -9.78 17.27 12.99
N VAL A 202 -9.71 16.04 13.51
CA VAL A 202 -10.05 14.82 12.76
C VAL A 202 -11.55 14.52 12.88
N GLN A 203 -12.35 15.16 12.03
CA GLN A 203 -13.77 14.84 11.84
C GLN A 203 -14.02 13.72 10.82
N SER A 204 -13.00 13.37 10.04
CA SER A 204 -13.00 12.27 9.08
C SER A 204 -11.64 11.61 9.13
N SER A 205 -11.59 10.29 9.28
CA SER A 205 -10.39 9.51 8.99
C SER A 205 -9.93 9.81 7.55
N PRO A 206 -8.61 9.90 7.28
CA PRO A 206 -8.11 9.67 5.92
C PRO A 206 -8.45 8.23 5.51
N GLY A 207 -8.41 7.94 4.21
CA GLY A 207 -8.76 6.62 3.68
C GLY A 207 -7.95 5.48 4.33
N ALA A 208 -8.52 4.27 4.33
CA ALA A 208 -7.91 3.09 4.94
C ALA A 208 -6.47 2.89 4.43
N HIS A 209 -5.49 3.01 5.33
CA HIS A 209 -4.07 2.93 4.99
C HIS A 209 -3.28 2.19 6.07
N CYS A 210 -2.33 1.33 5.67
CA CYS A 210 -1.57 0.45 6.56
C CYS A 210 -0.84 1.18 7.69
N SER A 211 -0.42 2.44 7.46
CA SER A 211 0.48 3.19 8.35
C SER A 211 -0.13 4.44 9.00
N ILE A 212 -1.46 4.57 9.01
CA ILE A 212 -2.18 5.65 9.72
C ILE A 212 -3.12 5.00 10.75
N GLN A 213 -3.21 5.54 11.97
CA GLN A 213 -4.13 5.01 12.99
C GLN A 213 -5.59 5.19 12.56
N ARG A 214 -6.36 4.10 12.50
CA ARG A 214 -7.81 4.15 12.30
C ARG A 214 -8.51 4.42 13.63
N LEU A 215 -9.56 5.24 13.59
CA LEU A 215 -10.45 5.51 14.72
C LEU A 215 -11.87 5.12 14.31
N ILE A 216 -12.42 4.09 14.95
CA ILE A 216 -13.74 3.49 14.64
C ILE A 216 -14.86 3.95 15.58
N GLY A 217 -14.51 4.60 16.69
CA GLY A 217 -15.48 5.13 17.65
C GLY A 217 -14.98 6.40 18.32
N ARG A 218 -15.91 7.26 18.75
CA ARG A 218 -15.63 8.42 19.60
C ARG A 218 -16.78 8.69 20.56
N PHE A 219 -16.46 9.07 21.78
CA PHE A 219 -17.41 9.57 22.77
C PHE A 219 -16.72 10.56 23.72
N SER A 220 -17.49 11.20 24.58
CA SER A 220 -16.98 12.05 25.67
C SER A 220 -17.65 11.60 26.96
N ASP A 221 -16.87 11.16 27.94
CA ASP A 221 -17.37 10.52 29.17
C ASP A 221 -16.35 10.70 30.32
N HIS A 222 -16.76 10.43 31.56
CA HIS A 222 -15.85 10.39 32.70
C HIS A 222 -14.99 9.13 32.66
N LEU A 223 -13.71 9.21 33.05
CA LEU A 223 -12.85 8.03 33.09
C LEU A 223 -13.29 7.05 34.21
N PRO A 224 -13.39 5.74 33.94
CA PRO A 224 -13.64 4.73 34.96
C PRO A 224 -12.57 4.77 36.05
N ARG A 225 -12.99 4.61 37.32
CA ARG A 225 -12.10 4.57 38.49
C ARG A 225 -11.11 3.38 38.49
N GLU A 226 -11.33 2.44 37.59
CA GLU A 226 -10.47 1.26 37.36
C GLU A 226 -9.23 1.59 36.51
N LEU A 227 -9.23 2.71 35.78
CA LEU A 227 -8.09 3.11 34.95
C LEU A 227 -7.03 3.86 35.76
N VAL A 228 -5.80 3.40 35.69
CA VAL A 228 -4.62 4.05 36.28
C VAL A 228 -3.99 4.97 35.24
N LEU A 229 -4.06 6.28 35.46
CA LEU A 229 -3.29 7.25 34.68
C LEU A 229 -1.86 7.35 35.25
N PRO A 230 -0.80 7.17 34.44
CA PRO A 230 0.57 7.43 34.86
C PRO A 230 0.76 8.87 35.34
N ALA A 231 1.35 9.05 36.53
CA ALA A 231 1.67 10.36 37.07
C ALA A 231 2.72 11.07 36.19
N GLY A 232 2.49 12.34 35.87
CA GLY A 232 3.33 13.08 34.93
C GLY A 232 4.75 13.34 35.49
N PRO A 233 5.80 13.36 34.63
CA PRO A 233 7.14 13.75 35.03
C PRO A 233 7.22 15.27 35.30
N GLY A 234 6.68 15.68 36.46
CA GLY A 234 6.58 17.07 36.91
C GLY A 234 5.94 17.24 38.29
N GLU A 235 5.09 16.30 38.73
CA GLU A 235 4.33 16.44 39.99
C GLU A 235 5.09 16.00 41.26
N GLN A 236 6.42 15.98 41.23
CA GLN A 236 7.27 15.75 42.42
C GLN A 236 7.53 17.05 43.22
N SER A 237 6.46 17.78 43.55
CA SER A 237 6.53 19.00 44.37
C SER A 237 5.29 19.26 45.25
N TRP A 238 4.66 18.20 45.78
CA TRP A 238 3.75 18.34 46.93
C TRP A 238 4.49 18.09 48.25
N SER A 239 4.93 19.17 48.88
CA SER A 239 5.32 19.18 50.30
C SER A 239 4.11 18.81 51.17
N PRO A 240 4.29 18.05 52.28
CA PRO A 240 3.18 17.61 53.13
C PRO A 240 2.65 18.73 54.05
N SER A 241 2.03 19.75 53.48
CA SER A 241 1.22 20.73 54.22
C SER A 241 -0.07 20.06 54.72
N ARG A 242 -0.23 19.99 56.03
CA ARG A 242 -1.20 19.15 56.74
C ARG A 242 -2.62 19.75 56.78
N GLU A 243 -3.31 19.76 55.65
CA GLU A 243 -4.76 19.96 55.54
C GLU A 243 -5.34 18.92 54.57
N GLU A 244 -6.51 18.34 54.87
CA GLU A 244 -7.14 17.35 53.99
C GLU A 244 -7.75 18.05 52.75
N PRO A 245 -7.29 17.74 51.52
CA PRO A 245 -7.96 18.22 50.32
C PRO A 245 -9.24 17.40 50.13
N ALA A 246 -10.40 18.06 50.24
CA ALA A 246 -11.69 17.45 49.91
C ALA A 246 -11.64 16.81 48.51
N CYS A 247 -12.01 15.53 48.43
CA CYS A 247 -11.75 14.70 47.25
C CYS A 247 -12.25 15.36 45.94
N PRO A 248 -11.42 15.46 44.89
CA PRO A 248 -11.87 15.84 43.56
C PRO A 248 -12.64 14.67 42.92
N THR A 249 -13.85 14.40 43.40
CA THR A 249 -14.67 13.22 43.11
C THR A 249 -15.20 13.13 41.66
N THR A 250 -14.95 14.17 40.85
CA THR A 250 -15.36 14.25 39.45
C THR A 250 -14.13 14.45 38.57
N TYR A 251 -13.61 13.36 38.00
CA TYR A 251 -12.69 13.45 36.87
C TYR A 251 -13.34 14.25 35.73
N PRO A 252 -12.60 15.10 35.00
CA PRO A 252 -13.16 15.83 33.87
C PRO A 252 -13.72 14.87 32.81
N VAL A 253 -14.72 15.32 32.06
CA VAL A 253 -15.21 14.59 30.89
C VAL A 253 -14.13 14.61 29.81
N VAL A 254 -13.57 13.45 29.48
CA VAL A 254 -12.50 13.32 28.48
C VAL A 254 -13.10 12.78 27.17
N GLN A 255 -12.62 13.30 26.04
CA GLN A 255 -12.94 12.72 24.74
C GLN A 255 -12.12 11.45 24.51
N VAL A 256 -12.80 10.30 24.41
CA VAL A 256 -12.17 9.00 24.18
C VAL A 256 -12.37 8.60 22.72
N LEU A 257 -11.33 8.02 22.11
CA LEU A 257 -11.33 7.57 20.73
C LEU A 257 -11.01 6.07 20.71
N ILE A 258 -11.81 5.27 20.01
CA ILE A 258 -11.61 3.82 19.92
C ILE A 258 -10.89 3.49 18.61
N SER A 259 -9.78 2.76 18.70
CA SER A 259 -9.00 2.26 17.57
C SER A 259 -9.06 0.73 17.56
N PRO A 260 -9.22 0.06 16.39
CA PRO A 260 -9.17 -1.40 16.32
C PRO A 260 -7.75 -1.95 16.51
N GLU A 261 -6.75 -1.08 16.50
CA GLU A 261 -5.34 -1.43 16.44
C GLU A 261 -4.68 -1.17 17.79
N ILE A 262 -4.21 -2.23 18.46
CA ILE A 262 -3.67 -2.17 19.82
C ILE A 262 -2.16 -1.89 19.76
N PRO A 263 -1.69 -0.69 20.16
CA PRO A 263 -0.27 -0.43 20.26
C PRO A 263 0.33 -1.15 21.46
N TYR A 264 1.52 -1.71 21.29
CA TYR A 264 2.28 -2.37 22.36
C TYR A 264 3.52 -1.58 22.80
N GLN A 265 3.96 -0.60 21.98
CA GLN A 265 4.94 0.43 22.34
C GLN A 265 4.98 1.56 21.31
N THR A 266 5.65 2.66 21.63
CA THR A 266 6.05 3.71 20.67
C THR A 266 7.37 3.37 19.97
N LEU A 267 7.65 4.05 18.85
CA LEU A 267 8.96 4.00 18.18
C LEU A 267 10.07 4.54 19.10
N ALA A 268 9.79 5.56 19.92
CA ALA A 268 10.70 6.04 20.96
C ALA A 268 11.10 4.92 21.93
N GLY A 269 10.11 4.20 22.48
CA GLY A 269 10.34 3.04 23.34
C GLY A 269 11.10 1.92 22.63
N PHE A 270 10.84 1.71 21.33
CA PHE A 270 11.55 0.71 20.52
C PHE A 270 13.03 1.05 20.34
N VAL A 271 13.36 2.27 19.92
CA VAL A 271 14.76 2.72 19.76
C VAL A 271 15.51 2.63 21.09
N LYS A 272 14.89 3.09 22.19
CA LYS A 272 15.47 2.99 23.55
C LYS A 272 15.70 1.55 24.01
N GLY A 273 14.80 0.62 23.67
CA GLY A 273 14.92 -0.79 24.04
C GLY A 273 15.88 -1.62 23.17
N SER A 274 16.23 -1.14 21.97
CA SER A 274 16.92 -1.93 20.93
C SER A 274 18.42 -1.65 20.77
N HIS A 275 19.02 -0.82 21.63
CA HIS A 275 20.48 -0.55 21.59
C HIS A 275 21.35 -1.83 21.66
N SER A 276 20.95 -2.82 22.44
CA SER A 276 21.64 -4.13 22.54
C SER A 276 21.57 -4.91 21.22
N LEU A 277 20.39 -4.97 20.61
CA LEU A 277 20.16 -5.56 19.30
C LEU A 277 21.00 -4.87 18.21
N HIS A 278 21.02 -3.54 18.17
CA HIS A 278 21.82 -2.78 17.20
C HIS A 278 23.31 -3.12 17.32
N ARG A 279 23.82 -3.27 18.55
CA ARG A 279 25.22 -3.70 18.81
C ARG A 279 25.50 -5.14 18.42
N ILE A 280 24.54 -6.06 18.59
CA ILE A 280 24.71 -7.50 18.31
C ILE A 280 24.51 -7.83 16.82
N SER A 281 23.59 -7.16 16.14
CA SER A 281 23.21 -7.48 14.76
C SER A 281 22.77 -6.23 13.97
N PRO A 282 23.70 -5.31 13.66
CA PRO A 282 23.37 -4.02 13.05
C PRO A 282 22.66 -4.15 11.70
N GLY A 283 23.02 -5.11 10.85
CA GLY A 283 22.34 -5.35 9.58
C GLY A 283 20.86 -5.75 9.71
N HIS A 284 20.47 -6.42 10.80
CA HIS A 284 19.05 -6.71 11.08
C HIS A 284 18.32 -5.48 11.62
N TYR A 285 18.96 -4.74 12.54
CA TYR A 285 18.40 -3.52 13.11
C TYR A 285 18.19 -2.43 12.06
N GLU A 286 19.18 -2.16 11.21
CA GLU A 286 19.08 -1.15 10.16
C GLU A 286 18.12 -1.56 9.04
N ARG A 287 17.99 -2.87 8.71
CA ARG A 287 16.93 -3.34 7.80
C ARG A 287 15.55 -3.02 8.37
N LEU A 288 15.34 -3.30 9.65
CA LEU A 288 14.09 -3.00 10.35
C LEU A 288 13.82 -1.48 10.41
N ALA A 289 14.85 -0.67 10.65
CA ALA A 289 14.76 0.79 10.57
C ALA A 289 14.36 1.25 9.15
N CYS A 290 14.95 0.70 8.08
CA CYS A 290 14.53 0.98 6.70
C CYS A 290 13.05 0.61 6.45
N LEU A 291 12.56 -0.52 6.98
CA LEU A 291 11.16 -0.95 6.83
C LEU A 291 10.18 -0.08 7.62
N LEU A 292 10.56 0.40 8.80
CA LEU A 292 9.76 1.33 9.61
C LEU A 292 9.72 2.73 8.98
N LEU A 293 10.85 3.23 8.49
CA LEU A 293 10.93 4.48 7.73
C LEU A 293 10.13 4.41 6.42
N LEU A 294 10.10 3.26 5.74
CA LEU A 294 9.32 3.06 4.53
C LEU A 294 7.81 3.18 4.80
N GLN A 295 7.31 2.51 5.85
CA GLN A 295 5.93 2.64 6.32
C GLN A 295 5.59 4.10 6.66
N LEU A 296 6.50 4.80 7.35
CA LEU A 296 6.33 6.22 7.68
C LEU A 296 6.23 7.09 6.41
N CYS A 297 7.12 6.90 5.42
CA CYS A 297 7.06 7.65 4.17
C CYS A 297 5.74 7.39 3.42
N MET A 298 5.27 6.14 3.32
CA MET A 298 3.98 5.81 2.70
C MET A 298 2.80 6.47 3.46
N GLY A 299 2.82 6.48 4.79
CA GLY A 299 1.82 7.17 5.60
C GLY A 299 1.80 8.68 5.41
N LEU A 300 2.98 9.31 5.34
CA LEU A 300 3.13 10.75 5.09
C LEU A 300 2.70 11.14 3.66
N GLU A 301 3.03 10.33 2.66
CA GLU A 301 2.61 10.51 1.26
C GLU A 301 1.08 10.43 1.14
N HIS A 302 0.44 9.46 1.78
CA HIS A 302 -1.02 9.38 1.86
C HIS A 302 -1.63 10.61 2.56
N LEU A 303 -1.08 11.07 3.69
CA LEU A 303 -1.56 12.28 4.38
C LEU A 303 -1.44 13.53 3.49
N GLN A 304 -0.33 13.68 2.75
CA GLN A 304 -0.13 14.77 1.79
C GLN A 304 -1.19 14.76 0.68
N LEU A 305 -1.46 13.59 0.08
CA LEU A 305 -2.52 13.43 -0.94
C LEU A 305 -3.93 13.77 -0.41
N GLN A 306 -4.19 13.55 0.88
CA GLN A 306 -5.46 13.90 1.53
C GLN A 306 -5.52 15.35 2.05
N ASN A 307 -4.52 16.20 1.74
CA ASN A 307 -4.37 17.56 2.30
C ASN A 307 -4.39 17.59 3.85
N MET A 308 -3.93 16.52 4.48
CA MET A 308 -3.75 16.43 5.93
C MET A 308 -2.35 16.90 6.31
N GLY A 309 -2.28 17.70 7.38
CA GLY A 309 -1.03 17.97 8.07
C GLY A 309 -0.61 16.73 8.85
N HIS A 310 0.65 16.35 8.69
CA HIS A 310 1.30 15.55 9.71
C HIS A 310 1.32 16.37 11.02
N GLY A 311 1.05 15.72 12.15
CA GLY A 311 1.22 16.34 13.46
C GLY A 311 2.70 16.52 13.80
N ASP A 312 2.98 16.75 15.08
CA ASP A 312 4.34 16.74 15.59
C ASP A 312 4.96 15.35 15.40
N LEU A 313 5.76 15.22 14.35
CA LEU A 313 6.35 13.97 13.89
C LEU A 313 7.57 13.61 14.75
N CYS A 314 7.30 13.11 15.94
CA CYS A 314 8.31 12.58 16.86
C CYS A 314 8.13 11.05 17.05
N PRO A 315 9.19 10.31 17.44
CA PRO A 315 9.10 8.86 17.70
C PRO A 315 8.10 8.47 18.80
N GLU A 316 7.70 9.41 19.66
CA GLU A 316 6.70 9.25 20.72
C GLU A 316 5.26 9.28 20.19
N ASN A 317 5.04 9.84 18.99
CA ASN A 317 3.75 9.89 18.28
C ASN A 317 3.66 8.86 17.12
N LEU A 318 4.60 7.91 17.08
CA LEU A 318 4.61 6.79 16.15
C LEU A 318 4.43 5.49 16.94
N LEU A 319 3.31 4.81 16.71
CA LEU A 319 2.93 3.59 17.41
C LEU A 319 3.43 2.36 16.67
N LEU A 320 3.81 1.32 17.40
CA LEU A 320 4.03 -0.02 16.87
C LEU A 320 2.88 -0.95 17.27
N VAL A 321 2.32 -1.64 16.29
CA VAL A 321 1.23 -2.61 16.42
C VAL A 321 1.68 -3.95 15.85
N GLN A 322 1.35 -5.05 16.52
CA GLN A 322 1.67 -6.39 16.02
C GLN A 322 0.74 -6.74 14.84
N CYS A 323 1.32 -7.21 13.73
CA CYS A 323 0.51 -7.69 12.60
C CYS A 323 -0.29 -8.95 12.98
N PRO A 324 -1.47 -9.18 12.37
CA PRO A 324 -2.18 -10.45 12.50
C PRO A 324 -1.36 -11.59 11.88
N CYS A 325 -0.56 -12.28 12.70
CA CYS A 325 0.09 -13.52 12.29
C CYS A 325 -0.91 -14.67 12.44
N PRO A 326 -1.07 -15.57 11.44
CA PRO A 326 -1.78 -16.82 11.67
C PRO A 326 -1.07 -17.60 12.80
N PRO A 327 -1.82 -18.30 13.68
CA PRO A 327 -1.23 -19.00 14.81
C PRO A 327 -0.27 -20.08 14.31
N GLN A 328 1.03 -19.84 14.50
CA GLN A 328 2.05 -20.82 14.15
C GLN A 328 1.88 -22.06 15.04
N SER A 329 1.70 -23.21 14.41
CA SER A 329 1.70 -24.49 15.11
C SER A 329 3.03 -24.65 15.86
N GLN A 330 2.96 -24.89 17.17
CA GLN A 330 4.14 -25.00 18.03
C GLN A 330 4.89 -26.33 17.81
N GLN A 331 5.52 -26.47 16.64
CA GLN A 331 6.25 -27.68 16.27
C GLN A 331 7.66 -27.39 15.75
N GLY A 332 8.56 -27.13 16.70
CA GLY A 332 9.95 -27.60 16.60
C GLY A 332 10.82 -27.02 15.48
N LYS A 333 10.85 -25.70 15.31
CA LYS A 333 12.01 -25.00 14.73
C LYS A 333 12.41 -23.84 15.63
N GLU A 334 13.71 -23.56 15.67
CA GLU A 334 14.31 -22.53 16.52
C GLU A 334 13.64 -21.16 16.30
N PRO A 335 13.51 -20.33 17.35
CA PRO A 335 13.19 -18.93 17.17
C PRO A 335 14.34 -18.27 16.39
N ARG A 336 14.13 -18.07 15.08
CA ARG A 336 15.00 -17.21 14.27
C ARG A 336 15.15 -15.89 15.01
N LEU A 337 16.38 -15.40 15.16
CA LEU A 337 16.70 -14.11 15.81
C LEU A 337 16.17 -12.87 15.05
N GLY A 338 15.29 -13.07 14.06
CA GLY A 338 14.61 -12.02 13.32
C GLY A 338 13.40 -11.54 14.09
N LEU A 339 13.41 -10.26 14.43
CA LEU A 339 12.23 -9.58 14.96
C LEU A 339 11.13 -9.57 13.90
N PHE A 340 9.90 -9.85 14.30
CA PHE A 340 8.75 -9.64 13.44
C PHE A 340 8.63 -8.15 13.13
N LEU A 341 8.50 -7.80 11.85
CA LEU A 341 8.25 -6.41 11.42
C LEU A 341 6.88 -5.95 11.96
N PRO A 342 6.82 -4.94 12.85
CA PRO A 342 5.56 -4.41 13.32
C PRO A 342 4.98 -3.41 12.34
N ARG A 343 3.66 -3.22 12.41
CA ARG A 343 2.94 -2.17 11.68
C ARG A 343 3.14 -0.84 12.41
N LEU A 344 3.75 0.13 11.74
CA LEU A 344 3.97 1.47 12.27
C LEU A 344 2.76 2.35 11.92
N LEU A 345 2.16 3.00 12.92
CA LEU A 345 1.01 3.89 12.75
C LEU A 345 1.34 5.32 13.18
N ILE A 346 1.01 6.28 12.30
CA ILE A 346 0.96 7.71 12.65
C ILE A 346 -0.33 7.95 13.46
N SER A 347 -0.19 8.34 14.74
CA SER A 347 -1.33 8.56 15.66
C SER A 347 -1.84 10.00 15.71
N SER A 348 -1.02 10.94 15.27
CA SER A 348 -1.21 12.39 15.49
C SER A 348 -1.15 13.12 14.15
N PHE A 349 -2.31 13.54 13.64
CA PHE A 349 -2.46 14.28 12.38
C PHE A 349 -3.66 15.22 12.45
N PHE A 350 -3.69 16.25 11.60
CA PHE A 350 -4.75 17.26 11.60
C PHE A 350 -5.10 17.74 10.19
N LYS A 351 -6.33 18.24 9.96
CA LYS A 351 -6.66 18.92 8.70
C LYS A 351 -5.95 20.26 8.61
N VAL A 352 -5.28 20.54 7.50
CA VAL A 352 -4.74 21.88 7.22
C VAL A 352 -5.90 22.82 6.91
N LYS A 353 -6.46 23.44 7.95
CA LYS A 353 -7.24 24.68 7.79
C LYS A 353 -6.27 25.83 7.56
N ASP A 354 -6.77 26.90 6.92
CA ASP A 354 -5.96 28.06 6.50
C ASP A 354 -5.02 28.57 7.60
N LYS A 355 -3.82 29.03 7.18
CA LYS A 355 -2.61 29.23 8.00
C LYS A 355 -2.73 30.27 9.13
N GLN A 356 -3.58 30.03 10.12
CA GLN A 356 -3.69 30.81 11.36
C GLN A 356 -3.98 29.93 12.58
N ARG A 357 -2.98 29.13 12.97
CA ARG A 357 -2.66 28.92 14.40
C ARG A 357 -1.20 28.50 14.55
N PRO A 358 -0.40 29.20 15.39
CA PRO A 358 0.92 28.71 15.75
C PRO A 358 0.78 27.56 16.76
N CYS A 359 1.44 26.43 16.50
CA CYS A 359 1.69 25.42 17.52
C CYS A 359 2.94 25.85 18.32
N SER A 360 2.74 26.20 19.59
CA SER A 360 3.83 26.59 20.48
C SER A 360 4.70 25.39 20.84
N THR A 361 5.75 25.12 20.06
CA THR A 361 7.17 24.98 20.50
C THR A 361 8.10 24.91 19.26
N SER A 362 7.99 25.89 18.37
CA SER A 362 9.09 26.24 17.47
C SER A 362 9.52 27.68 17.73
N GLN A 363 10.61 27.85 18.48
CA GLN A 363 11.43 29.04 18.28
C GLN A 363 12.05 28.91 16.88
N GLU A 364 11.44 29.54 15.88
CA GLU A 364 12.18 29.93 14.70
C GLU A 364 13.11 31.07 15.14
N PRO A 365 14.44 30.90 15.18
CA PRO A 365 15.33 32.02 15.43
C PRO A 365 15.22 33.00 14.26
N ASP A 366 14.91 34.25 14.56
CA ASP A 366 14.81 35.33 13.58
C ASP A 366 16.20 35.64 12.99
N TRP A 367 16.53 34.97 11.89
CA TRP A 367 17.81 35.11 11.18
C TRP A 367 18.04 36.51 10.58
N THR A 368 17.09 37.46 10.69
CA THR A 368 17.29 38.84 10.21
C THR A 368 18.21 39.68 11.11
N LYS A 369 18.60 39.18 12.29
CA LYS A 369 19.55 39.87 13.20
C LYS A 369 20.71 38.96 13.60
N GLY A 370 21.87 39.16 12.96
CA GLY A 370 23.14 38.60 13.42
C GLY A 370 23.49 39.09 14.83
N PRO A 371 24.21 38.27 15.61
CA PRO A 371 25.66 38.32 15.48
C PRO A 371 26.33 36.96 15.24
N ALA A 372 27.55 37.01 14.68
CA ALA A 372 28.58 35.96 14.66
C ALA A 372 28.08 34.50 14.68
N ALA A 373 27.69 33.97 13.52
CA ALA A 373 27.34 32.57 13.38
C ALA A 373 28.55 31.66 13.74
N PRO A 374 28.39 30.64 14.60
CA PRO A 374 29.43 29.63 14.81
C PRO A 374 29.64 28.81 13.53
N PRO A 375 30.82 28.17 13.36
CA PRO A 375 31.03 27.23 12.26
C PRO A 375 29.96 26.14 12.31
N SER A 376 29.42 25.79 11.14
CA SER A 376 28.21 24.97 11.08
C SER A 376 28.43 23.58 11.69
N PRO A 377 27.50 23.08 12.51
CA PRO A 377 27.53 21.67 12.91
C PRO A 377 27.39 20.82 11.65
N GLU A 378 28.41 20.00 11.39
CA GLU A 378 28.29 18.89 10.45
C GLU A 378 27.28 17.89 11.04
N LEU A 379 26.50 17.22 10.18
CA LEU A 379 25.52 16.25 10.65
C LEU A 379 26.26 15.09 11.34
N PRO A 380 25.88 14.69 12.58
CA PRO A 380 26.56 13.63 13.31
C PRO A 380 26.73 12.37 12.47
N GLU A 381 27.94 11.84 12.42
CA GLU A 381 28.25 10.70 11.55
C GLU A 381 27.49 9.44 11.99
N ILE A 382 26.57 8.96 11.15
CA ILE A 382 26.02 7.62 11.28
C ILE A 382 27.18 6.62 11.02
N PRO A 383 27.52 5.74 11.98
CA PRO A 383 28.63 4.80 11.84
C PRO A 383 28.30 3.73 10.80
N SER A 384 29.31 3.32 10.03
CA SER A 384 29.16 2.32 8.96
C SER A 384 29.14 0.89 9.53
N LEU A 385 28.03 0.47 10.10
CA LEU A 385 27.87 -0.82 10.78
C LEU A 385 27.25 -1.92 9.89
N SER A 386 26.63 -1.58 8.75
CA SER A 386 26.07 -2.55 7.80
C SER A 386 25.92 -1.99 6.37
N ILE A 387 25.38 -2.82 5.46
CA ILE A 387 25.06 -2.45 4.08
C ILE A 387 24.00 -1.33 3.94
N TYR A 388 23.26 -1.01 5.01
CA TYR A 388 22.25 0.05 5.01
C TYR A 388 22.81 1.39 5.54
N SER A 389 23.81 1.40 6.43
CA SER A 389 24.32 2.60 7.11
C SER A 389 24.68 3.75 6.16
N THR A 390 25.44 3.47 5.11
CA THR A 390 25.84 4.49 4.10
C THR A 390 24.63 5.07 3.37
N GLY A 391 23.64 4.22 3.07
CA GLY A 391 22.38 4.64 2.45
C GLY A 391 21.51 5.48 3.38
N LEU A 392 21.42 5.09 4.65
CA LEU A 392 20.72 5.86 5.70
C LEU A 392 21.40 7.20 5.97
N LYS A 393 22.74 7.24 6.02
CA LYS A 393 23.53 8.49 6.10
C LYS A 393 23.26 9.40 4.89
N ARG A 394 23.24 8.84 3.69
CA ARG A 394 22.92 9.57 2.46
C ARG A 394 21.49 10.12 2.46
N LEU A 395 20.50 9.31 2.85
CA LEU A 395 19.10 9.72 2.98
C LEU A 395 18.92 10.82 4.04
N ALA A 396 19.58 10.70 5.19
CA ALA A 396 19.56 11.72 6.24
C ALA A 396 20.12 13.06 5.75
N MET A 397 21.27 13.06 5.05
CA MET A 397 21.82 14.28 4.44
C MET A 397 20.89 14.92 3.39
N LEU A 398 20.14 14.11 2.65
CA LEU A 398 19.19 14.58 1.62
C LEU A 398 17.89 15.12 2.23
N LEU A 399 17.40 14.54 3.33
CA LEU A 399 16.21 15.01 4.07
C LEU A 399 16.49 16.22 4.95
N LEU A 400 17.67 16.29 5.57
CA LEU A 400 18.10 17.38 6.44
C LEU A 400 18.81 18.51 5.68
N HIS A 401 18.66 18.56 4.35
CA HIS A 401 19.30 19.58 3.53
C HIS A 401 18.81 21.00 3.91
N LYS A 402 19.76 21.92 4.12
CA LYS A 402 19.51 23.30 4.59
C LYS A 402 18.63 24.10 3.62
N ASP A 403 19.00 24.09 2.35
CA ASP A 403 18.22 24.66 1.25
C ASP A 403 17.03 23.74 0.92
N PRO A 404 15.77 24.20 1.07
CA PRO A 404 14.58 23.40 0.80
C PRO A 404 14.44 22.95 -0.66
N SER A 405 14.98 23.71 -1.62
CA SER A 405 14.89 23.37 -3.06
C SER A 405 15.74 22.15 -3.45
N LYS A 406 16.70 21.79 -2.59
CA LYS A 406 17.59 20.63 -2.73
C LYS A 406 17.24 19.48 -1.77
N ARG A 407 16.20 19.64 -0.95
CA ARG A 407 15.70 18.60 -0.05
C ARG A 407 14.86 17.60 -0.84
N VAL A 408 15.08 16.30 -0.61
CA VAL A 408 14.30 15.26 -1.30
C VAL A 408 12.85 15.21 -0.81
N SER A 409 11.93 14.86 -1.71
CA SER A 409 10.51 14.65 -1.36
C SER A 409 10.31 13.36 -0.56
N ILE A 410 9.14 13.20 0.06
CA ILE A 410 8.76 11.97 0.76
C ILE A 410 8.69 10.77 -0.21
N GLU A 411 8.18 10.98 -1.42
CA GLU A 411 8.18 10.00 -2.52
C GLU A 411 9.60 9.57 -2.91
N GLN A 412 10.54 10.53 -3.01
CA GLN A 412 11.94 10.23 -3.28
C GLN A 412 12.60 9.48 -2.11
N ALA A 413 12.28 9.83 -0.87
CA ALA A 413 12.73 9.12 0.33
C ALA A 413 12.18 7.68 0.39
N ARG A 414 10.89 7.49 0.11
CA ARG A 414 10.23 6.18 -0.08
C ARG A 414 10.99 5.35 -1.12
N SER A 415 11.29 5.94 -2.27
CA SER A 415 11.97 5.29 -3.38
C SER A 415 13.42 4.91 -3.05
N ILE A 416 14.15 5.78 -2.32
CA ILE A 416 15.48 5.47 -1.78
C ILE A 416 15.42 4.30 -0.79
N LEU A 417 14.44 4.27 0.13
CA LEU A 417 14.27 3.19 1.10
C LEU A 417 13.93 1.86 0.43
N GLN A 418 13.03 1.86 -0.57
CA GLN A 418 12.72 0.69 -1.38
C GLN A 418 13.97 0.15 -2.12
N VAL A 419 14.80 1.04 -2.69
CA VAL A 419 16.07 0.63 -3.32
C VAL A 419 17.06 0.10 -2.28
N LEU A 420 17.13 0.69 -1.08
CA LEU A 420 17.94 0.17 0.03
C LEU A 420 17.44 -1.18 0.58
N LEU A 421 16.17 -1.53 0.40
CA LEU A 421 15.59 -2.78 0.89
C LEU A 421 15.66 -3.93 -0.13
N TRP A 422 15.28 -3.68 -1.39
CA TRP A 422 15.16 -4.70 -2.45
C TRP A 422 15.75 -4.30 -3.80
N GLY A 423 16.30 -3.08 -3.94
CA GLY A 423 16.75 -2.49 -5.19
C GLY A 423 18.03 -3.05 -5.83
N PRO A 424 18.39 -2.53 -7.02
CA PRO A 424 19.67 -2.82 -7.65
C PRO A 424 20.81 -2.21 -6.81
N ARG A 425 21.71 -3.06 -6.33
CA ARG A 425 22.86 -2.67 -5.50
C ARG A 425 24.01 -2.13 -6.36
N GLN A 426 24.97 -1.43 -5.73
CA GLN A 426 26.07 -0.76 -6.43
C GLN A 426 26.95 -1.72 -7.25
N GLU A 427 27.06 -2.99 -6.83
CA GLU A 427 27.79 -4.07 -7.50
C GLU A 427 27.20 -4.43 -8.87
N LEU A 428 25.91 -4.16 -9.12
CA LEU A 428 25.31 -4.30 -10.45
C LEU A 428 25.94 -3.31 -11.44
N PHE A 429 26.24 -2.10 -10.98
CA PHE A 429 26.82 -1.03 -11.79
C PHE A 429 28.35 -1.11 -11.88
N ALA A 430 28.99 -1.81 -10.95
CA ALA A 430 30.43 -2.10 -11.01
C ALA A 430 30.82 -3.03 -12.18
N ARG A 431 29.87 -3.82 -12.71
CA ARG A 431 30.08 -4.74 -13.85
C ARG A 431 29.36 -4.34 -15.14
N SER A 432 28.30 -3.53 -15.04
CA SER A 432 27.42 -3.20 -16.17
C SER A 432 27.11 -1.71 -16.20
N ARG A 433 27.21 -1.07 -17.38
CA ARG A 433 26.86 0.35 -17.53
C ARG A 433 25.40 0.59 -17.14
N LYS A 434 25.18 1.43 -16.12
CA LYS A 434 23.88 1.94 -15.71
C LYS A 434 23.14 2.53 -16.92
N THR A 435 22.07 1.88 -17.35
CA THR A 435 21.24 2.22 -18.51
C THR A 435 19.79 1.85 -18.24
N LEU A 436 18.84 2.53 -18.88
CA LEU A 436 17.41 2.25 -18.71
C LEU A 436 17.07 0.78 -19.05
N LYS A 437 17.64 0.24 -20.15
CA LYS A 437 17.44 -1.17 -20.53
C LYS A 437 17.90 -2.17 -19.46
N LEU A 438 19.05 -1.94 -18.82
CA LEU A 438 19.54 -2.78 -17.72
C LEU A 438 18.60 -2.73 -16.51
N LEU A 439 18.12 -1.54 -16.17
CA LEU A 439 17.21 -1.33 -15.04
C LEU A 439 15.83 -1.93 -15.32
N GLN A 440 15.33 -1.80 -16.56
CA GLN A 440 14.09 -2.42 -17.03
C GLN A 440 14.17 -3.94 -16.84
N SER A 441 15.14 -4.62 -17.46
CA SER A 441 15.28 -6.08 -17.33
C SER A 441 15.55 -6.55 -15.89
N TRP A 442 16.19 -5.71 -15.05
CA TRP A 442 16.29 -5.99 -13.62
C TRP A 442 14.92 -5.98 -12.92
N VAL A 443 14.04 -5.02 -13.21
CA VAL A 443 12.67 -4.98 -12.67
C VAL A 443 11.85 -6.17 -13.18
N GLU A 444 11.92 -6.50 -14.47
CA GLU A 444 11.19 -7.62 -15.09
C GLU A 444 11.55 -8.96 -14.44
N VAL A 445 12.85 -9.23 -14.24
CA VAL A 445 13.34 -10.43 -13.53
C VAL A 445 12.89 -10.43 -12.06
N LYS A 446 12.90 -9.27 -11.38
CA LYS A 446 12.47 -9.19 -9.98
C LYS A 446 10.96 -9.40 -9.81
N ARG A 447 10.13 -8.86 -10.70
CA ARG A 447 8.68 -9.11 -10.74
C ARG A 447 8.39 -10.60 -10.92
N ALA A 448 9.06 -11.25 -11.87
CA ALA A 448 8.94 -12.69 -12.10
C ALA A 448 9.34 -13.53 -10.87
N LEU A 449 10.49 -13.25 -10.25
CA LEU A 449 10.97 -13.96 -9.06
C LEU A 449 10.07 -13.75 -7.83
N LEU A 450 9.50 -12.55 -7.66
CA LEU A 450 8.56 -12.27 -6.57
C LEU A 450 7.25 -13.05 -6.74
N LEU A 451 6.71 -13.11 -7.96
CA LEU A 451 5.52 -13.91 -8.27
C LEU A 451 5.78 -15.42 -8.12
N LEU A 452 6.96 -15.90 -8.50
CA LEU A 452 7.37 -17.29 -8.26
C LEU A 452 7.42 -17.62 -6.76
N LYS A 453 8.01 -16.76 -5.93
CA LYS A 453 8.00 -16.93 -4.46
C LYS A 453 6.58 -17.06 -3.90
N PHE A 454 5.62 -16.27 -4.38
CA PHE A 454 4.22 -16.39 -3.95
C PHE A 454 3.57 -17.69 -4.42
N ALA A 455 3.86 -18.14 -5.64
CA ALA A 455 3.37 -19.43 -6.15
C ALA A 455 3.93 -20.60 -5.34
N GLU A 456 5.23 -20.63 -5.06
CA GLU A 456 5.90 -21.64 -4.23
C GLU A 456 5.31 -21.66 -2.80
N ASN A 457 5.16 -20.50 -2.16
CA ASN A 457 4.55 -20.38 -0.84
C ASN A 457 3.10 -20.89 -0.82
N SER A 458 2.32 -20.68 -1.88
CA SER A 458 0.90 -21.11 -1.95
C SER A 458 0.70 -22.64 -1.97
N VAL A 459 1.75 -23.41 -2.25
CA VAL A 459 1.73 -24.89 -2.24
C VAL A 459 2.10 -25.45 -0.86
N GLY A 460 2.71 -24.64 0.01
CA GLY A 460 3.12 -25.03 1.36
C GLY A 460 2.03 -24.79 2.41
N VAL A 461 2.01 -25.62 3.46
CA VAL A 461 1.24 -25.36 4.69
C VAL A 461 2.00 -24.34 5.56
N GLY A 462 2.20 -23.14 5.02
CA GLY A 462 3.10 -22.14 5.61
C GLY A 462 2.64 -20.71 5.38
N ALA A 463 2.34 -20.02 6.48
CA ALA A 463 2.18 -18.57 6.67
C ALA A 463 1.62 -17.74 5.49
N SER A 464 0.44 -17.13 5.71
CA SER A 464 -0.04 -16.01 4.89
C SER A 464 1.06 -14.95 4.69
N PRO A 465 1.14 -14.34 3.50
CA PRO A 465 2.12 -13.30 3.18
C PRO A 465 2.04 -12.12 4.16
N GLY A 466 3.19 -11.65 4.64
CA GLY A 466 3.27 -10.66 5.70
C GLY A 466 3.36 -9.21 5.23
N LEU A 467 3.60 -8.33 6.19
CA LEU A 467 3.79 -6.90 5.95
C LEU A 467 5.02 -6.59 5.07
N GLU A 468 6.10 -7.37 5.17
CA GLU A 468 7.26 -7.20 4.28
C GLU A 468 6.93 -7.61 2.84
N GLU A 469 6.17 -8.71 2.65
CA GLU A 469 5.64 -9.10 1.33
C GLU A 469 4.75 -8.01 0.72
N TRP A 470 3.86 -7.38 1.49
CA TRP A 470 3.04 -6.25 1.02
C TRP A 470 3.89 -5.05 0.59
N LEU A 471 4.82 -4.60 1.42
CA LEU A 471 5.71 -3.48 1.09
C LEU A 471 6.56 -3.75 -0.17
N CYS A 472 6.99 -5.01 -0.36
CA CYS A 472 7.72 -5.46 -1.53
C CYS A 472 6.83 -5.50 -2.79
N CYS A 473 5.58 -5.96 -2.68
CA CYS A 473 4.58 -5.89 -3.76
C CYS A 473 4.32 -4.45 -4.20
N GLN A 474 4.07 -3.54 -3.26
CA GLN A 474 3.83 -2.11 -3.54
C GLN A 474 5.00 -1.49 -4.32
N TYR A 475 6.24 -1.77 -3.91
CA TYR A 475 7.43 -1.34 -4.66
C TYR A 475 7.47 -1.91 -6.09
N PHE A 476 7.35 -3.23 -6.25
CA PHE A 476 7.46 -3.84 -7.58
C PHE A 476 6.24 -3.61 -8.49
N GLN A 477 5.09 -3.24 -7.93
CA GLN A 477 3.92 -2.77 -8.66
C GLN A 477 4.21 -1.41 -9.34
N GLU A 478 4.76 -0.44 -8.60
CA GLU A 478 4.92 0.95 -9.06
C GLU A 478 6.25 1.24 -9.78
N VAL A 479 7.34 0.54 -9.44
CA VAL A 479 8.69 0.94 -9.87
C VAL A 479 8.89 0.91 -11.39
N THR A 480 9.53 1.97 -11.89
CA THR A 480 10.00 2.08 -13.29
C THR A 480 11.52 2.15 -13.37
N GLU A 481 12.08 1.83 -14.53
CA GLU A 481 13.49 2.02 -14.85
C GLU A 481 13.94 3.48 -14.78
N HIS A 482 13.03 4.43 -15.03
CA HIS A 482 13.27 5.86 -14.87
C HIS A 482 13.40 6.26 -13.39
N THR A 483 12.47 5.81 -12.53
CA THR A 483 12.54 6.01 -11.07
C THR A 483 13.83 5.40 -10.51
N LEU A 484 14.16 4.17 -10.90
CA LEU A 484 15.41 3.52 -10.51
C LEU A 484 16.64 4.31 -10.96
N TYR A 485 16.66 4.84 -12.19
CA TYR A 485 17.81 5.59 -12.70
C TYR A 485 18.07 6.85 -11.86
N GLN A 486 17.01 7.57 -11.49
CA GLN A 486 17.09 8.77 -10.64
C GLN A 486 17.52 8.42 -9.21
N VAL A 487 16.87 7.44 -8.57
CA VAL A 487 17.16 7.05 -7.18
C VAL A 487 18.60 6.54 -7.03
N THR A 488 19.05 5.67 -7.95
CA THR A 488 20.44 5.19 -8.00
C THR A 488 21.43 6.24 -8.51
N GLN A 489 21.00 7.48 -8.77
CA GLN A 489 21.88 8.63 -9.01
C GLN A 489 21.98 9.55 -7.79
N ALA A 490 20.96 9.55 -6.93
CA ALA A 490 21.00 10.23 -5.63
C ALA A 490 21.75 9.41 -4.58
N LEU A 491 21.67 8.08 -4.65
CA LEU A 491 22.10 7.15 -3.59
C LEU A 491 23.54 6.64 -3.68
N TYR A 492 24.11 6.54 -4.90
CA TYR A 492 25.41 5.92 -5.19
C TYR A 492 26.38 6.90 -5.87
#